data_AF-A0A1G6KW36-F1
#
_entry.id   AF-A0A1G6KW36-F1
#
_cell.length_a   1.000
_cell.length_b   1.000
_cell.length_c   1.000
_cell.angle_alpha   90.00
_cell.angle_beta   90.00
_cell.angle_gamma   90.00
#
_symmetry.space_group_name_H-M   'P 1'
#
loop_
_entity.id
_entity.type
_entity.pdbx_description
1 polymer ?
#
loop_
_entity_poly.entity_id
_entity_poly.type
_entity_poly.pdbx_seq_one_letter_code
_entity_poly.pdbx_strand_id
1 'polypeptide(L)'
;MVQQTKRRMERLVQSGVVDSEAAELTVEAIERFPDPLTESAASMVEQMTTHLVMALTRVFRGEALTEPHLSEAMRAEVASSPHREEARRQVAWLNRRCGRALPQSEQDFLYLYYVLLLQETRGKRRGSDENRDRRTGG
;
A
#
# COMPACT_ATOMS: atom_id res chain seq x y z
N MET A 1 -11.08 3.31 -8.16
CA MET A 1 -9.91 2.55 -7.71
C MET A 1 -10.23 1.29 -6.89
N VAL A 2 -10.89 1.36 -5.71
CA VAL A 2 -11.29 0.15 -4.93
C VAL A 2 -12.02 -0.90 -5.78
N GLN A 3 -13.00 -0.48 -6.57
CA GLN A 3 -13.76 -1.38 -7.45
C GLN A 3 -12.90 -2.05 -8.53
N GLN A 4 -11.85 -1.38 -9.01
CA GLN A 4 -10.90 -1.94 -9.96
C GLN A 4 -10.03 -3.00 -9.28
N THR A 5 -9.58 -2.73 -8.05
CA THR A 5 -8.87 -3.71 -7.21
C THR A 5 -9.73 -4.94 -6.96
N LYS A 6 -11.00 -4.78 -6.55
CA LYS A 6 -11.96 -5.89 -6.33
C LYS A 6 -12.06 -6.80 -7.55
N ARG A 7 -12.38 -6.24 -8.73
CA ARG A 7 -12.48 -7.00 -9.99
C ARG A 7 -11.18 -7.69 -10.37
N ARG A 8 -10.03 -7.10 -10.03
CA ARG A 8 -8.72 -7.73 -10.29
C ARG A 8 -8.50 -8.91 -9.35
N MET A 9 -8.79 -8.76 -8.06
CA MET A 9 -8.67 -9.83 -7.08
C MET A 9 -9.61 -10.99 -7.41
N GLU A 10 -10.85 -10.73 -7.78
CA GLU A 10 -11.80 -11.76 -8.23
C GLU A 10 -11.24 -12.60 -9.37
N ARG A 11 -10.65 -11.97 -10.38
CA ARG A 11 -10.03 -12.70 -11.52
C ARG A 11 -8.83 -13.55 -11.10
N LEU A 12 -8.00 -13.05 -10.18
CA LEU A 12 -6.83 -13.78 -9.68
C LEU A 12 -7.24 -14.98 -8.81
N VAL A 13 -8.31 -14.85 -8.05
CA VAL A 13 -8.90 -15.96 -7.27
C VAL A 13 -9.48 -17.00 -8.23
N GLN A 14 -10.24 -16.57 -9.24
CA GLN A 14 -10.81 -17.46 -10.26
C GLN A 14 -9.76 -18.25 -11.04
N SER A 15 -8.57 -17.67 -11.27
CA SER A 15 -7.46 -18.36 -11.93
C SER A 15 -6.65 -19.27 -10.99
N GLY A 16 -6.96 -19.30 -9.69
CA GLY A 16 -6.23 -20.07 -8.67
C GLY A 16 -4.83 -19.52 -8.33
N VAL A 17 -4.48 -18.36 -8.89
CA VAL A 17 -3.16 -17.74 -8.68
C VAL A 17 -3.02 -17.23 -7.25
N VAL A 18 -4.10 -16.68 -6.67
CA VAL A 18 -4.10 -16.15 -5.31
C VAL A 18 -5.15 -16.83 -4.44
N ASP A 19 -4.91 -16.79 -3.14
CA ASP A 19 -5.87 -17.23 -2.13
C ASP A 19 -7.03 -16.23 -1.98
N SER A 20 -8.24 -16.73 -1.70
CA SER A 20 -9.43 -15.87 -1.54
C SER A 20 -9.35 -14.97 -0.30
N GLU A 21 -8.83 -15.46 0.81
CA GLU A 21 -8.65 -14.66 2.03
C GLU A 21 -7.57 -13.59 1.80
N ALA A 22 -6.52 -13.92 1.04
CA ALA A 22 -5.48 -12.95 0.65
C ALA A 22 -6.05 -11.81 -0.22
N ALA A 23 -6.92 -12.17 -1.17
CA ALA A 23 -7.63 -11.22 -2.02
C ALA A 23 -8.54 -10.28 -1.24
N GLU A 24 -9.36 -10.83 -0.33
CA GLU A 24 -10.25 -10.05 0.55
C GLU A 24 -9.46 -9.07 1.42
N LEU A 25 -8.42 -9.55 2.09
CA LEU A 25 -7.59 -8.72 2.96
C LEU A 25 -6.87 -7.60 2.18
N THR A 26 -6.45 -7.88 0.94
CA THR A 26 -5.85 -6.88 0.06
C THR A 26 -6.84 -5.77 -0.30
N VAL A 27 -8.11 -6.12 -0.54
CA VAL A 27 -9.18 -5.15 -0.80
C VAL A 27 -9.47 -4.31 0.44
N GLU A 28 -9.63 -4.95 1.61
CA GLU A 28 -9.85 -4.26 2.88
C GLU A 28 -8.73 -3.26 3.18
N ALA A 29 -7.47 -3.61 2.85
CA ALA A 29 -6.32 -2.72 3.03
C ALA A 29 -6.40 -1.44 2.19
N ILE A 30 -6.96 -1.51 0.98
CA ILE A 30 -7.20 -0.33 0.13
C ILE A 30 -8.42 0.46 0.60
N GLU A 31 -9.48 -0.21 1.02
CA GLU A 31 -10.68 0.45 1.56
C GLU A 31 -10.39 1.21 2.84
N ARG A 32 -9.46 0.70 3.66
CA ARG A 32 -9.02 1.33 4.90
C ARG A 32 -8.03 2.50 4.70
N PHE A 33 -7.44 2.61 3.52
CA PHE A 33 -6.42 3.63 3.28
C PHE A 33 -6.97 5.03 3.62
N PRO A 34 -6.26 5.82 4.45
CA PRO A 34 -6.85 6.97 5.14
C PRO A 34 -7.14 8.17 4.24
N ASP A 35 -6.65 8.16 3.01
CA ASP A 35 -6.71 9.29 2.10
C ASP A 35 -7.36 8.90 0.76
N PRO A 36 -8.03 9.82 0.06
CA PRO A 36 -8.60 9.52 -1.25
C PRO A 36 -7.53 9.10 -2.25
N LEU A 37 -7.70 7.94 -2.85
CA LEU A 37 -6.79 7.41 -3.87
C LEU A 37 -7.21 7.92 -5.26
N THR A 38 -6.31 8.67 -5.90
CA THR A 38 -6.52 9.31 -7.20
C THR A 38 -5.98 8.46 -8.35
N GLU A 39 -6.36 8.79 -9.59
CA GLU A 39 -5.85 8.11 -10.80
C GLU A 39 -4.32 8.15 -10.90
N SER A 40 -3.67 9.20 -10.40
CA SER A 40 -2.20 9.26 -10.36
C SER A 40 -1.56 8.21 -9.46
N ALA A 41 -2.27 7.74 -8.43
CA ALA A 41 -1.82 6.70 -7.53
C ALA A 41 -2.15 5.29 -8.07
N ALA A 42 -2.91 5.17 -9.16
CA ALA A 42 -3.44 3.90 -9.65
C ALA A 42 -2.33 2.87 -9.92
N SER A 43 -1.23 3.28 -10.57
CA SER A 43 -0.09 2.40 -10.85
C SER A 43 0.58 1.89 -9.57
N MET A 44 0.76 2.77 -8.58
CA MET A 44 1.37 2.41 -7.29
C MET A 44 0.48 1.49 -6.48
N VAL A 45 -0.84 1.73 -6.50
CA VAL A 45 -1.83 0.86 -5.84
C VAL A 45 -1.85 -0.50 -6.52
N GLU A 46 -1.80 -0.54 -7.84
CA GLU A 46 -1.71 -1.79 -8.61
C GLU A 46 -0.48 -2.59 -8.20
N GLN A 47 0.70 -1.96 -8.12
CA GLN A 47 1.93 -2.62 -7.66
C GLN A 47 1.83 -3.10 -6.21
N MET A 48 1.39 -2.23 -5.30
CA MET A 48 1.24 -2.57 -3.88
C MET A 48 0.27 -3.74 -3.68
N THR A 49 -0.89 -3.71 -4.34
CA THR A 49 -1.91 -4.75 -4.17
C THR A 49 -1.52 -6.06 -4.86
N THR A 50 -0.71 -6.01 -5.93
CA THR A 50 -0.13 -7.23 -6.52
C THR A 50 0.88 -7.86 -5.56
N HIS A 51 1.78 -7.05 -4.98
CA HIS A 51 2.73 -7.51 -3.96
C HIS A 51 2.01 -8.12 -2.77
N LEU A 52 1.08 -7.35 -2.18
CA LEU A 52 0.36 -7.74 -0.97
C LEU A 52 -0.41 -9.05 -1.16
N VAL A 53 -1.17 -9.20 -2.25
CA VAL A 53 -1.97 -10.42 -2.46
C VAL A 53 -1.08 -11.65 -2.65
N MET A 54 0.08 -11.50 -3.31
CA MET A 54 1.03 -12.59 -3.50
C MET A 54 1.71 -12.98 -2.18
N ALA A 55 2.19 -12.00 -1.41
CA ALA A 55 2.80 -12.22 -0.11
C ALA A 55 1.81 -12.89 0.87
N LEU A 56 0.56 -12.40 0.93
CA LEU A 56 -0.49 -13.00 1.76
C LEU A 56 -0.86 -14.41 1.30
N THR A 57 -0.95 -14.65 -0.01
CA THR A 57 -1.22 -16.00 -0.55
C THR A 57 -0.15 -16.99 -0.08
N ARG A 58 1.13 -16.63 -0.18
CA ARG A 58 2.23 -17.47 0.32
C ARG A 58 2.13 -17.70 1.82
N VAL A 59 1.82 -16.65 2.59
CA VAL A 59 1.61 -16.73 4.03
C VAL A 59 0.51 -17.71 4.41
N PHE A 60 -0.65 -17.64 3.74
CA PHE A 60 -1.80 -18.52 4.00
C PHE A 60 -1.57 -19.95 3.52
N ARG A 61 -0.79 -20.14 2.46
CA ARG A 61 -0.36 -21.46 1.99
C ARG A 61 0.79 -22.06 2.80
N GLY A 62 1.36 -21.32 3.76
CA GLY A 62 2.53 -21.77 4.53
C GLY A 62 3.81 -21.85 3.68
N GLU A 63 3.86 -21.16 2.56
CA GLU A 63 5.01 -21.10 1.67
C GLU A 63 6.09 -20.16 2.21
N ALA A 64 7.35 -20.44 1.87
CA ALA A 64 8.45 -19.55 2.22
C ALA A 64 8.36 -18.23 1.42
N LEU A 65 8.54 -17.12 2.13
CA LEU A 65 8.71 -15.81 1.51
C LEU A 65 10.19 -15.63 1.18
N THR A 66 10.49 -15.63 -0.12
CA THR A 66 11.83 -15.39 -0.68
C THR A 66 11.82 -14.06 -1.39
N GLU A 67 11.59 -13.00 -0.63
CA GLU A 67 11.52 -11.64 -1.18
C GLU A 67 12.82 -10.89 -0.87
N PRO A 68 13.39 -10.15 -1.84
CA PRO A 68 14.63 -9.43 -1.64
C PRO A 68 14.44 -8.34 -0.59
N HIS A 69 15.42 -8.12 0.28
CA HIS A 69 15.36 -7.01 1.22
C HIS A 69 15.39 -5.67 0.46
N LEU A 70 14.67 -4.67 0.98
CA LEU A 70 14.85 -3.29 0.53
C LEU A 70 16.33 -2.88 0.59
N SER A 71 16.74 -1.98 -0.30
CA SER A 71 18.07 -1.37 -0.17
C SER A 71 18.15 -0.52 1.12
N GLU A 72 19.37 -0.29 1.62
CA GLU A 72 19.57 0.56 2.80
C GLU A 72 19.05 1.99 2.55
N ALA A 73 19.24 2.51 1.34
CA ALA A 73 18.74 3.83 0.96
C ALA A 73 17.21 3.92 1.07
N MET A 74 16.48 2.89 0.61
CA MET A 74 15.02 2.84 0.70
C MET A 74 14.54 2.71 2.16
N ARG A 75 15.24 1.92 2.99
CA ARG A 75 14.95 1.85 4.43
C ARG A 75 15.13 3.20 5.10
N ALA A 76 16.21 3.92 4.79
CA ALA A 76 16.48 5.25 5.34
C ALA A 76 15.42 6.28 4.91
N GLU A 77 14.93 6.21 3.67
CA GLU A 77 13.84 7.05 3.17
C GLU A 77 12.54 6.80 3.95
N VAL A 78 12.16 5.54 4.13
CA VAL A 78 10.99 5.17 4.95
C VAL A 78 11.17 5.63 6.40
N ALA A 79 12.36 5.46 6.97
CA ALA A 79 12.66 5.82 8.36
C ALA A 79 12.56 7.33 8.62
N SER A 80 12.94 8.15 7.63
CA SER A 80 12.90 9.62 7.70
C SER A 80 11.58 10.24 7.26
N SER A 81 10.66 9.44 6.70
CA SER A 81 9.38 9.93 6.21
C SER A 81 8.46 10.45 7.34
N PRO A 82 7.83 11.64 7.19
CA PRO A 82 6.81 12.12 8.13
C PRO A 82 5.55 11.25 8.13
N HIS A 83 5.41 10.33 7.16
CA HIS A 83 4.28 9.43 7.02
C HIS A 83 4.51 8.05 7.64
N ARG A 84 5.70 7.81 8.21
CA ARG A 84 6.10 6.52 8.77
C ARG A 84 5.13 5.98 9.81
N GLU A 85 4.67 6.80 10.74
CA GLU A 85 3.77 6.34 11.81
C GLU A 85 2.38 5.95 11.28
N GLU A 86 1.90 6.59 10.21
CA GLU A 86 0.68 6.15 9.54
C GLU A 86 0.90 4.82 8.80
N ALA A 87 2.01 4.68 8.07
CA ALA A 87 2.38 3.41 7.44
C ALA A 87 2.47 2.26 8.47
N ARG A 88 3.04 2.53 9.66
CA ARG A 88 3.09 1.55 10.77
C ARG A 88 1.70 1.15 11.27
N ARG A 89 0.75 2.10 11.36
CA ARG A 89 -0.63 1.78 11.72
C ARG A 89 -1.30 0.86 10.71
N GLN A 90 -1.07 1.08 9.41
CA GLN A 90 -1.65 0.25 8.35
C GLN A 90 -1.07 -1.18 8.38
N VAL A 91 0.25 -1.33 8.49
CA VAL A 91 0.89 -2.66 8.62
C VAL A 91 0.51 -3.36 9.93
N ALA A 92 0.41 -2.63 11.04
CA ALA A 92 -0.03 -3.21 12.30
C ALA A 92 -1.48 -3.72 12.23
N TRP A 93 -2.35 -3.03 11.48
CA TRP A 93 -3.70 -3.50 11.21
C TRP A 93 -3.69 -4.76 10.35
N LEU A 94 -2.88 -4.80 9.28
CA LEU A 94 -2.71 -5.99 8.43
C LEU A 94 -2.24 -7.20 9.23
N ASN A 95 -1.21 -7.04 10.07
CA ASN A 95 -0.70 -8.12 10.94
C ASN A 95 -1.80 -8.67 11.88
N ARG A 96 -2.62 -7.79 12.46
CA ARG A 96 -3.75 -8.23 13.31
C ARG A 96 -4.79 -8.99 12.50
N ARG A 97 -5.12 -8.51 11.30
CA ARG A 97 -6.15 -9.11 10.45
C ARG A 97 -5.70 -10.44 9.82
N CYS A 98 -4.40 -10.59 9.57
CA CYS A 98 -3.75 -11.84 9.16
C CYS A 98 -3.61 -12.85 10.33
N GLY A 99 -3.81 -12.42 11.58
CA GLY A 99 -3.64 -13.26 12.77
C GLY A 99 -2.18 -13.55 13.15
N ARG A 100 -1.21 -13.06 12.37
CA ARG A 100 0.23 -13.17 12.65
C ARG A 100 0.99 -11.98 12.07
N ALA A 101 2.19 -11.74 12.58
CA ALA A 101 3.09 -10.79 11.95
C ALA A 101 3.57 -11.32 10.59
N LEU A 102 3.48 -10.49 9.56
CA LEU A 102 4.16 -10.74 8.29
C LEU A 102 5.69 -10.71 8.53
N PRO A 103 6.50 -11.41 7.72
CA PRO A 103 7.95 -11.31 7.84
C PRO A 103 8.44 -9.88 7.69
N GLN A 104 9.58 -9.57 8.33
CA GLN A 104 10.10 -8.20 8.36
C GLN A 104 10.34 -7.64 6.95
N SER A 105 10.81 -8.46 6.00
CA SER A 105 10.98 -8.07 4.60
C SER A 105 9.67 -7.56 3.97
N GLU A 106 8.55 -8.26 4.22
CA GLU A 106 7.24 -7.83 3.73
C GLU A 106 6.77 -6.56 4.40
N GLN A 107 6.97 -6.45 5.71
CA GLN A 107 6.62 -5.24 6.45
C GLN A 107 7.40 -4.03 5.93
N ASP A 108 8.68 -4.19 5.60
CA ASP A 108 9.52 -3.14 5.03
C ASP A 108 8.98 -2.66 3.67
N PHE A 109 8.62 -3.58 2.76
CA PHE A 109 7.98 -3.23 1.49
C PHE A 109 6.64 -2.53 1.69
N LEU A 110 5.81 -3.01 2.62
CA LEU A 110 4.53 -2.37 2.91
C LEU A 110 4.72 -0.97 3.49
N TYR A 111 5.72 -0.76 4.35
CA TYR A 111 6.05 0.58 4.84
C TYR A 111 6.42 1.51 3.69
N LEU A 112 7.24 1.03 2.74
CA LEU A 112 7.58 1.79 1.54
C LEU A 112 6.33 2.18 0.73
N TYR A 113 5.48 1.22 0.37
CA TYR A 113 4.29 1.51 -0.43
C TYR A 113 3.32 2.45 0.29
N TYR A 114 3.08 2.26 1.58
CA TYR A 114 2.22 3.17 2.34
C TYR A 114 2.83 4.57 2.42
N VAL A 115 4.14 4.70 2.66
CA VAL A 115 4.82 6.00 2.66
C VAL A 115 4.66 6.69 1.31
N LEU A 116 4.92 6.00 0.20
CA LEU A 116 4.82 6.58 -1.14
C LEU A 116 3.38 6.99 -1.48
N LEU A 117 2.38 6.17 -1.12
CA LEU A 117 0.97 6.51 -1.33
C LEU A 117 0.54 7.70 -0.48
N LEU A 118 0.98 7.78 0.78
CA LEU A 118 0.69 8.91 1.64
C LEU A 118 1.36 10.20 1.14
N GLN A 119 2.58 10.11 0.62
CA GLN A 119 3.28 11.23 0.00
C GLN A 119 2.55 11.71 -1.27
N GLU A 120 2.14 10.81 -2.16
CA GLU A 120 1.41 11.15 -3.38
C GLU A 120 0.04 11.79 -3.07
N THR A 121 -0.70 11.23 -2.11
CA THR A 121 -2.05 11.73 -1.75
C THR A 121 -2.03 12.99 -0.88
N ARG A 122 -0.95 13.25 -0.12
CA ARG A 122 -0.83 14.44 0.75
C ARG A 122 0.02 15.55 0.15
N GLY A 123 1.01 15.22 -0.68
CA GLY A 123 1.81 16.20 -1.42
C GLY A 123 0.94 17.05 -2.34
N LYS A 124 -0.10 16.46 -2.94
CA LYS A 124 -1.08 17.19 -3.78
C LYS A 124 -1.99 18.14 -3.00
N ARG A 125 -2.26 17.85 -1.73
CA ARG A 125 -3.04 18.76 -0.87
C ARG A 125 -2.30 20.07 -0.59
N ARG A 126 -0.96 20.05 -0.56
CA ARG A 126 -0.16 21.29 -0.43
C ARG A 126 -0.10 22.12 -1.72
N GLY A 127 -0.07 21.48 -2.90
CA GLY A 127 0.09 22.18 -4.18
C GLY A 127 -1.16 22.92 -4.69
N SER A 128 -2.32 22.74 -4.04
CA SER A 128 -3.59 23.32 -4.51
C SER A 128 -3.95 24.64 -3.80
N ASP A 129 -3.33 24.92 -2.64
CA ASP A 129 -3.61 26.14 -1.85
C ASP A 129 -2.67 27.32 -2.21
N GLU A 130 -1.52 27.09 -2.85
CA GLU A 130 -0.54 28.15 -3.14
C GLU A 130 -0.82 28.99 -4.41
N ASN A 131 -1.86 28.68 -5.20
CA ASN A 131 -2.11 29.36 -6.48
C ASN A 131 -3.27 30.38 -6.45
N ARG A 132 -3.80 30.74 -5.27
CA ARG A 132 -4.91 31.72 -5.16
C ARG A 132 -4.48 33.15 -4.78
N ASP A 133 -3.20 33.39 -4.49
CA ASP A 133 -2.75 34.66 -3.88
C ASP A 133 -1.87 35.55 -4.79
N ARG A 134 -1.91 35.34 -6.12
CA ARG A 134 -1.10 36.15 -7.08
C ARG A 134 -1.89 36.87 -8.17
N ARG A 135 -3.20 37.11 -8.00
CA ARG A 135 -4.00 37.94 -8.92
C ARG A 135 -4.80 39.04 -8.22
N THR A 136 -4.14 39.88 -7.44
CA THR A 136 -4.61 41.25 -7.13
C THR A 136 -3.40 42.13 -6.86
N GLY A 137 -2.82 42.73 -7.90
CA GLY A 137 -1.71 43.67 -7.76
C GLY A 137 -0.96 43.86 -9.07
N GLY A 138 -1.43 44.81 -9.89
CA GLY A 138 -0.85 45.20 -11.16
C GLY A 138 -1.85 45.96 -12.00
#